data_AF-A0A2G9PC65-F1
#
_entry.id   AF-A0A2G9PC65-F1
#
_cell.length_a   1.000
_cell.length_b   1.000
_cell.length_c   1.000
_cell.angle_alpha   90.00
_cell.angle_beta   90.00
_cell.angle_gamma   90.00
#
_symmetry.space_group_name_H-M   'P 1'
#
loop_
_entity.id
_entity.type
_entity.pdbx_description
1 polymer ?
#
loop_
_entity_poly.entity_id
_entity_poly.type
_entity_poly.pdbx_seq_one_letter_code
_entity_poly.pdbx_strand_id
1 'polypeptide(L)'
;MKKTNYGSYLSGNLPMGCQMCVKGKKLVLFVTGLCSRGCDFCPLSKMRKNVDKIYANERPVKIITDLVKEVENSGAKGCSLTGGDPLLKLARTKKLGKALKKKFGKKFHIHIYLSTKLVNEKNLKVLSEFVDEVRFHPDLTKNISEEIEKIK
;
A
#
# COMPACT_ATOMS: atom_id res chain seq x y z
N MET A 1 -1.05 12.31 -22.95
CA MET A 1 -0.99 10.94 -22.38
C MET A 1 -0.50 9.97 -23.45
N LYS A 2 0.27 8.94 -23.08
CA LYS A 2 0.84 7.95 -24.01
C LYS A 2 0.19 6.58 -23.76
N LYS A 3 -0.21 5.85 -24.81
CA LYS A 3 -0.71 4.48 -24.67
C LYS A 3 0.46 3.55 -24.32
N THR A 4 0.26 2.63 -23.39
CA THR A 4 1.26 1.63 -23.00
C THR A 4 1.07 0.34 -23.81
N ASN A 5 2.10 -0.50 -23.84
CA ASN A 5 2.03 -1.83 -24.47
C ASN A 5 1.06 -2.80 -23.76
N TYR A 6 0.49 -2.39 -22.61
CA TYR A 6 -0.45 -3.17 -21.80
C TYR A 6 -1.90 -2.65 -21.90
N GLY A 7 -2.21 -1.83 -22.91
CA GLY A 7 -3.55 -1.32 -23.16
C GLY A 7 -4.02 -0.19 -22.23
N SER A 8 -3.15 0.30 -21.34
CA SER A 8 -3.43 1.43 -20.44
C SER A 8 -2.88 2.75 -20.99
N TYR A 9 -3.21 3.88 -20.34
CA TYR A 9 -2.66 5.19 -20.66
C TYR A 9 -1.75 5.69 -19.54
N LEU A 10 -0.63 6.29 -19.93
CA LEU A 10 0.36 6.88 -19.04
C LEU A 10 0.35 8.41 -19.18
N SER A 11 0.29 9.10 -18.04
CA SER A 11 0.63 10.52 -17.93
C SER A 11 1.96 10.65 -17.20
N GLY A 12 2.91 11.41 -17.76
CA GLY A 12 4.26 11.51 -17.22
C GLY A 12 5.07 10.21 -17.32
N ASN A 13 5.84 9.92 -16.27
CA ASN A 13 6.68 8.71 -16.17
C ASN A 13 5.98 7.62 -15.34
N LEU A 14 6.21 6.35 -15.68
CA LEU A 14 5.63 5.24 -14.94
C LEU A 14 6.28 5.16 -13.54
N PRO A 15 5.52 5.20 -12.43
CA PRO A 15 6.10 5.11 -11.08
C PRO A 15 6.85 3.78 -10.87
N MET A 16 7.90 3.79 -10.05
CA MET A 16 8.72 2.60 -9.81
C MET A 16 7.87 1.43 -9.27
N GLY A 17 6.87 1.71 -8.44
CA GLY A 17 5.88 0.71 -8.02
C GLY A 17 5.20 -0.01 -9.19
N CYS A 18 4.78 0.73 -10.22
CA CYS A 18 4.15 0.17 -11.42
C CYS A 18 5.16 -0.58 -12.30
N GLN A 19 6.37 -0.05 -12.49
CA GLN A 19 7.44 -0.71 -13.26
C GLN A 19 7.80 -2.09 -12.69
N MET A 20 7.76 -2.24 -11.36
CA MET A 20 7.99 -3.53 -10.69
C MET A 20 6.76 -4.46 -10.75
N CYS A 21 5.56 -3.89 -10.63
CA CYS A 21 4.30 -4.65 -10.63
C CYS A 21 4.09 -5.39 -11.95
N VAL A 22 4.29 -4.73 -13.10
CA VAL A 22 4.15 -5.35 -14.43
C VAL A 22 5.15 -6.51 -14.67
N LYS A 23 6.22 -6.59 -13.88
CA LYS A 23 7.21 -7.67 -13.91
C LYS A 23 6.97 -8.76 -12.86
N GLY A 24 5.85 -8.69 -12.12
CA GLY A 24 5.54 -9.63 -11.03
C GLY A 24 6.47 -9.53 -9.82
N LYS A 25 7.15 -8.39 -9.61
CA LYS A 25 8.21 -8.26 -8.59
C LYS A 25 7.74 -7.70 -7.24
N LYS A 26 6.43 -7.62 -7.01
CA LYS A 26 5.86 -6.96 -5.82
C LYS A 26 5.05 -7.95 -4.99
N LEU A 27 5.37 -8.03 -3.71
CA LEU A 27 4.49 -8.61 -2.70
C LEU A 27 3.30 -7.66 -2.46
N VAL A 28 2.09 -8.20 -2.36
CA VAL A 28 0.95 -7.44 -1.82
C VAL A 28 0.83 -7.74 -0.33
N LEU A 29 1.06 -6.75 0.53
CA LEU A 29 0.91 -6.88 1.97
C LEU A 29 -0.37 -6.16 2.43
N PHE A 30 -1.39 -6.95 2.68
CA PHE A 30 -2.65 -6.54 3.27
C PHE A 30 -2.46 -6.36 4.78
N VAL A 31 -2.52 -5.12 5.27
CA VAL A 31 -2.18 -4.77 6.66
C VAL A 31 -3.35 -4.94 7.63
N THR A 32 -4.55 -4.62 7.16
CA THR A 32 -5.81 -4.70 7.90
C THR A 32 -6.97 -4.54 6.93
N GLY A 33 -8.13 -5.11 7.26
CA GLY A 33 -9.38 -4.87 6.55
C GLY A 33 -10.23 -3.72 7.10
N LEU A 34 -9.80 -3.13 8.21
CA LEU A 34 -10.50 -2.00 8.81
C LEU A 34 -10.30 -0.75 7.96
N CYS A 35 -11.37 0.01 7.75
CA CYS A 35 -11.36 1.28 7.04
C CYS A 35 -12.35 2.24 7.69
N SER A 36 -12.03 3.54 7.67
CA SER A 36 -12.93 4.59 8.15
C SER A 36 -13.87 5.12 7.06
N ARG A 37 -13.76 4.57 5.84
CA ARG A 37 -14.63 4.86 4.68
C ARG A 37 -15.51 3.66 4.35
N GLY A 38 -16.75 3.94 3.96
CA GLY A 38 -17.71 2.95 3.48
C GLY A 38 -17.98 3.11 2.00
N CYS A 39 -16.97 2.99 1.14
CA CYS A 39 -17.14 3.20 -0.31
C CYS A 39 -18.08 2.16 -0.93
N ASP A 40 -18.99 2.58 -1.78
CA ASP A 40 -19.93 1.70 -2.50
C ASP A 40 -19.21 0.76 -3.47
N PHE A 41 -18.07 1.18 -3.99
CA PHE A 41 -17.22 0.43 -4.92
C PHE A 41 -16.07 -0.32 -4.22
N CYS A 42 -16.12 -0.51 -2.90
CA CYS A 42 -15.02 -1.14 -2.16
C CYS A 42 -14.76 -2.56 -2.67
N PRO A 43 -13.54 -2.87 -3.18
CA PRO A 43 -13.24 -4.17 -3.78
C PRO A 43 -12.96 -5.27 -2.74
N LEU A 44 -12.95 -4.93 -1.44
CA LEU A 44 -12.67 -5.91 -0.39
C LEU A 44 -13.82 -6.91 -0.25
N SER A 45 -13.48 -8.18 -0.33
CA SER A 45 -14.43 -9.28 -0.09
C SER A 45 -14.98 -9.26 1.33
N LYS A 46 -16.11 -9.92 1.56
CA LYS A 46 -16.70 -10.07 2.92
C LYS A 46 -15.74 -10.67 3.94
N MET A 47 -14.80 -11.51 3.50
CA MET A 47 -13.79 -12.15 4.37
C MET A 47 -12.64 -11.21 4.76
N ARG A 48 -12.43 -10.13 4.01
CA ARG A 48 -11.36 -9.16 4.22
C ARG A 48 -11.87 -7.82 4.72
N LYS A 49 -13.07 -7.38 4.30
CA LYS A 49 -13.68 -6.11 4.72
C LYS A 49 -14.03 -6.15 6.20
N ASN A 50 -13.64 -5.10 6.95
CA ASN A 50 -13.85 -4.99 8.39
C ASN A 50 -13.24 -6.12 9.24
N VAL A 51 -12.28 -6.87 8.68
CA VAL A 51 -11.58 -7.94 9.39
C VAL A 51 -10.14 -7.51 9.67
N ASP A 52 -9.73 -7.49 10.95
CA ASP A 52 -8.38 -7.09 11.33
C ASP A 52 -7.37 -8.26 11.22
N LYS A 53 -7.06 -8.67 9.98
CA LYS A 53 -6.07 -9.70 9.67
C LYS A 53 -5.00 -9.17 8.71
N ILE A 54 -3.82 -9.78 8.77
CA ILE A 54 -2.68 -9.46 7.91
C ILE A 54 -2.49 -10.61 6.92
N TYR A 55 -2.26 -10.28 5.64
CA TYR A 55 -1.90 -11.25 4.62
C TYR A 55 -0.74 -10.74 3.77
N ALA A 56 0.21 -11.63 3.47
CA ALA A 56 1.20 -11.43 2.43
C ALA A 56 0.75 -12.27 1.22
N ASN A 57 0.40 -11.61 0.13
CA ASN A 57 -0.40 -12.17 -0.96
C ASN A 57 -1.70 -12.79 -0.37
N GLU A 58 -1.86 -14.11 -0.52
CA GLU A 58 -2.98 -14.88 0.07
C GLU A 58 -2.61 -15.60 1.37
N ARG A 59 -1.35 -15.52 1.82
CA ARG A 59 -0.89 -16.21 3.03
C ARG A 59 -1.12 -15.35 4.29
N PRO A 60 -1.78 -15.88 5.34
CA PRO A 60 -1.92 -15.20 6.62
C PRO A 60 -0.55 -14.92 7.24
N VAL A 61 -0.38 -13.73 7.82
CA VAL A 61 0.84 -13.34 8.54
C VAL A 61 0.51 -13.19 10.02
N LYS A 62 1.07 -14.07 10.86
CA LYS A 62 0.94 -14.00 12.33
C LYS A 62 2.18 -13.35 12.94
N ILE A 63 3.34 -13.64 12.37
CA ILE A 63 4.65 -13.11 12.81
C ILE A 63 5.48 -12.61 11.62
N ILE A 64 6.48 -11.77 11.90
CA ILE A 64 7.32 -11.16 10.85
C ILE A 64 8.02 -12.21 9.99
N THR A 65 8.38 -13.36 10.56
CA THR A 65 9.03 -14.45 9.82
C THR A 65 8.11 -15.03 8.74
N ASP A 66 6.78 -15.05 8.94
CA ASP A 66 5.83 -15.48 7.89
C ASP A 66 5.90 -14.54 6.68
N LEU A 67 5.91 -13.23 6.94
CA LEU A 67 6.04 -12.20 5.92
C LEU A 67 7.36 -12.32 5.15
N VAL A 68 8.47 -12.48 5.87
CA VAL A 68 9.81 -12.62 5.26
C VAL A 68 9.86 -13.86 4.37
N LYS A 69 9.38 -15.01 4.87
CA LYS A 69 9.29 -16.25 4.11
C LYS A 69 8.47 -16.07 2.84
N GLU A 70 7.36 -15.35 2.90
CA GLU A 70 6.54 -15.12 1.72
C GLU A 70 7.22 -14.22 0.68
N VAL A 71 7.96 -13.19 1.11
CA VAL A 71 8.78 -12.39 0.18
C VAL A 71 9.85 -13.27 -0.51
N GLU A 72 10.51 -14.12 0.26
CA GLU A 72 11.54 -15.04 -0.27
C GLU A 72 10.92 -16.06 -1.23
N ASN A 73 9.82 -16.71 -0.85
CA ASN A 73 9.12 -17.72 -1.65
C ASN A 73 8.56 -17.16 -2.97
N SER A 74 7.99 -15.94 -2.93
CA SER A 74 7.43 -15.30 -4.13
C SER A 74 8.50 -14.63 -5.00
N GLY A 75 9.76 -14.58 -4.55
CA GLY A 75 10.84 -13.88 -5.25
C GLY A 75 10.63 -12.35 -5.33
N ALA A 76 9.74 -11.79 -4.51
CA ALA A 76 9.39 -10.38 -4.55
C ALA A 76 10.62 -9.50 -4.24
N LYS A 77 10.75 -8.39 -4.99
CA LYS A 77 11.84 -7.42 -4.86
C LYS A 77 11.36 -6.07 -4.30
N GLY A 78 10.07 -5.97 -3.99
CA GLY A 78 9.46 -4.85 -3.30
C GLY A 78 8.11 -5.25 -2.73
N CYS A 79 7.45 -4.32 -2.03
CA CYS A 79 6.15 -4.54 -1.40
C CYS A 79 5.15 -3.43 -1.77
N SER A 80 3.87 -3.78 -1.79
CA SER A 80 2.72 -2.89 -1.82
C SER A 80 1.97 -3.03 -0.49
N LEU A 81 1.89 -1.96 0.29
CA LEU A 81 1.11 -1.93 1.52
C LEU A 81 -0.32 -1.50 1.17
N THR A 82 -1.30 -2.33 1.54
CA THR A 82 -2.71 -2.11 1.23
C THR A 82 -3.61 -2.67 2.33
N GLY A 83 -4.93 -2.63 2.13
CA GLY A 83 -5.91 -3.08 3.10
C GLY A 83 -7.25 -2.39 2.91
N GLY A 84 -7.92 -2.15 4.03
CA GLY A 84 -8.87 -1.05 4.17
C GLY A 84 -8.12 0.27 4.21
N ASP A 85 -7.70 0.71 5.41
CA ASP A 85 -6.82 1.87 5.58
C ASP A 85 -5.61 1.52 6.45
N PRO A 86 -4.40 1.39 5.87
CA PRO A 86 -3.18 1.12 6.63
C PRO A 86 -2.86 2.15 7.72
N LEU A 87 -3.36 3.39 7.63
CA LEU A 87 -3.13 4.41 8.68
C LEU A 87 -3.90 4.11 9.96
N LEU A 88 -5.02 3.39 9.92
CA LEU A 88 -5.72 2.94 11.13
C LEU A 88 -4.87 2.01 12.00
N LYS A 89 -3.87 1.37 11.40
CA LYS A 89 -2.91 0.50 12.08
C LYS A 89 -1.48 0.99 11.87
N LEU A 90 -1.24 2.32 11.92
CA LEU A 90 0.06 2.93 11.62
C LEU A 90 1.25 2.27 12.34
N ALA A 91 1.12 1.93 13.62
CA ALA A 91 2.19 1.25 14.37
C ALA A 91 2.53 -0.13 13.77
N ARG A 92 1.51 -0.90 13.36
CA ARG A 92 1.67 -2.19 12.66
C ARG A 92 2.28 -1.97 11.28
N THR A 93 1.76 -1.01 10.51
CA THR A 93 2.27 -0.64 9.19
C THR A 93 3.77 -0.31 9.26
N LYS A 94 4.17 0.51 10.24
CA LYS A 94 5.56 0.85 10.53
C LYS A 94 6.39 -0.39 10.89
N LYS A 95 5.90 -1.24 11.79
CA LYS A 95 6.60 -2.48 12.20
C LYS A 95 6.86 -3.39 11.00
N LEU A 96 5.85 -3.62 10.15
CA LEU A 96 5.97 -4.48 8.97
C LEU A 96 6.90 -3.87 7.91
N GLY A 97 6.70 -2.60 7.56
CA GLY A 97 7.52 -1.91 6.56
C GLY A 97 8.99 -1.79 6.96
N LYS A 98 9.28 -1.45 8.22
CA LYS A 98 10.66 -1.42 8.74
C LYS A 98 11.30 -2.80 8.79
N ALA A 99 10.55 -3.84 9.12
CA ALA A 99 11.07 -5.21 9.09
C ALA A 99 11.52 -5.60 7.67
N LEU A 100 10.74 -5.26 6.65
CA LEU A 100 11.11 -5.48 5.25
C LEU A 100 12.35 -4.67 4.84
N LYS A 101 12.40 -3.37 5.15
CA LYS A 101 13.59 -2.54 4.88
C LYS A 101 14.84 -3.05 5.60
N LYS A 102 14.70 -3.56 6.83
CA LYS A 102 15.81 -4.15 7.60
C LYS A 102 16.31 -5.46 6.95
N LYS A 103 15.40 -6.33 6.52
CA LYS A 103 15.76 -7.66 5.97
C LYS A 103 16.26 -7.58 4.52
N PHE A 104 15.63 -6.76 3.67
CA PHE A 104 15.90 -6.72 2.22
C PHE A 104 16.63 -5.45 1.76
N GLY A 105 16.95 -4.55 2.70
CA GLY A 105 17.73 -3.34 2.46
C GLY A 105 16.89 -2.12 2.05
N LYS A 106 17.54 -0.94 2.09
CA LYS A 106 16.90 0.35 1.80
C LYS A 106 16.29 0.42 0.39
N LYS A 107 16.91 -0.27 -0.59
CA LYS A 107 16.46 -0.33 -1.99
C LYS A 107 15.22 -1.21 -2.22
N PHE A 108 14.77 -1.98 -1.21
CA PHE A 108 13.53 -2.76 -1.32
C PHE A 108 12.34 -1.81 -1.38
N HIS A 109 11.81 -1.57 -2.57
CA HIS A 109 10.81 -0.54 -2.79
C HIS A 109 9.48 -0.89 -2.12
N ILE A 110 8.94 0.04 -1.34
CA ILE A 110 7.64 -0.05 -0.67
C ILE A 110 6.77 1.11 -1.16
N HIS A 111 5.62 0.79 -1.74
CA HIS A 111 4.56 1.79 -1.90
C HIS A 111 3.37 1.45 -1.02
N ILE A 112 2.55 2.45 -0.71
CA ILE A 112 1.35 2.30 0.13
C ILE A 112 0.13 2.93 -0.53
N TYR A 113 -1.02 2.26 -0.43
CA TYR A 113 -2.31 2.82 -0.80
C TYR A 113 -3.01 3.39 0.43
N LEU A 114 -3.43 4.65 0.36
CA LEU A 114 -4.07 5.36 1.45
C LEU A 114 -5.38 5.99 1.02
N SER A 115 -6.38 5.93 1.90
CA SER A 115 -7.44 6.93 1.86
C SER A 115 -6.90 8.27 2.34
N THR A 116 -7.47 9.37 1.86
CA THR A 116 -7.11 10.74 2.28
C THR A 116 -7.61 11.10 3.68
N LYS A 117 -8.50 10.29 4.28
CA LYS A 117 -9.23 10.64 5.51
C LYS A 117 -8.35 10.78 6.75
N LEU A 118 -7.28 10.00 6.85
CA LEU A 118 -6.34 10.02 7.99
C LEU A 118 -4.98 10.63 7.62
N VAL A 119 -4.86 11.17 6.42
CA VAL A 119 -3.62 11.78 5.94
C VAL A 119 -3.42 13.12 6.63
N ASN A 120 -2.22 13.28 7.21
CA ASN A 120 -1.72 14.51 7.78
C ASN A 120 -0.19 14.40 7.84
N GLU A 121 0.49 15.53 8.03
CA GLU A 121 1.95 15.61 8.05
C GLU A 121 2.59 14.64 9.05
N LYS A 122 2.04 14.52 10.26
CA LYS A 122 2.56 13.62 11.30
C LYS A 122 2.56 12.16 10.84
N ASN A 123 1.46 11.70 10.26
CA ASN A 123 1.35 10.33 9.76
C ASN A 123 2.27 10.10 8.56
N LEU A 124 2.33 11.05 7.62
CA LEU A 124 3.21 10.98 6.45
C LEU A 124 4.70 10.97 6.84
N LYS A 125 5.10 11.74 7.84
CA LYS A 125 6.46 11.75 8.40
C LYS A 125 6.86 10.39 8.98
N VAL A 126 5.92 9.66 9.58
CA VAL A 126 6.19 8.30 10.05
C VAL A 126 6.33 7.33 8.87
N LEU A 127 5.50 7.46 7.83
CA LEU A 127 5.56 6.60 6.65
C LEU A 127 6.85 6.82 5.85
N SER A 128 7.34 8.05 5.73
CA SER A 128 8.56 8.37 4.96
C SER A 128 9.82 7.68 5.49
N GLU A 129 9.80 7.19 6.74
CA GLU A 129 10.89 6.38 7.30
C GLU A 129 11.07 5.01 6.59
N PHE A 130 10.08 4.53 5.83
CA PHE A 130 10.11 3.20 5.20
C PHE A 130 9.31 3.06 3.89
N VAL A 131 8.47 4.04 3.55
CA VAL A 131 7.68 4.08 2.31
C VAL A 131 8.38 4.99 1.30
N ASP A 132 8.53 4.51 0.07
CA ASP A 132 9.17 5.25 -1.02
C ASP A 132 8.16 5.96 -1.93
N GLU A 133 6.91 5.50 -1.95
CA GLU A 133 5.85 6.02 -2.84
C GLU A 133 4.48 5.90 -2.16
N VAL A 134 3.68 6.98 -2.16
CA VAL A 134 2.31 6.98 -1.63
C VAL A 134 1.32 7.13 -2.78
N ARG A 135 0.27 6.31 -2.77
CA ARG A 135 -0.84 6.36 -3.72
C ARG A 135 -2.10 6.71 -2.96
N PHE A 136 -2.63 7.89 -3.24
CA PHE A 136 -3.86 8.36 -2.60
C PHE A 136 -5.08 7.92 -3.40
N HIS A 137 -6.09 7.49 -2.65
CA HIS A 137 -7.42 7.28 -3.15
C HIS A 137 -8.35 8.36 -2.56
N PRO A 138 -8.51 9.50 -3.26
CA PRO A 138 -9.32 10.62 -2.76
C PRO A 138 -10.80 10.26 -2.65
N ASP A 139 -11.55 11.06 -1.90
CA ASP A 139 -12.99 10.96 -1.83
C ASP A 139 -13.66 11.75 -2.96
N LEU A 140 -14.04 11.05 -4.03
CA LEU A 140 -14.60 11.68 -5.23
C LEU A 140 -16.01 12.26 -5.03
N THR A 141 -16.67 11.98 -3.90
CA THR A 141 -17.93 12.62 -3.52
C THR A 141 -17.72 14.01 -2.90
N LYS A 142 -16.47 14.40 -2.64
CA LYS A 142 -16.09 15.69 -2.07
C LYS A 142 -15.44 16.57 -3.12
N ASN A 143 -15.27 17.85 -2.78
CA ASN A 143 -14.51 18.75 -3.63
C ASN A 143 -13.05 18.27 -3.74
N ILE A 144 -12.59 18.03 -4.96
CA ILE A 144 -11.24 17.50 -5.21
C ILE A 144 -10.14 18.43 -4.71
N SER A 145 -10.36 19.75 -4.71
CA SER A 145 -9.39 20.73 -4.22
C SER A 145 -9.13 20.55 -2.73
N GLU A 146 -10.18 20.34 -1.93
CA GLU A 146 -10.06 20.07 -0.48
C GLU A 146 -9.35 18.75 -0.20
N GLU A 147 -9.54 17.74 -1.05
CA GLU A 147 -8.86 16.45 -0.93
C GLU A 147 -7.37 16.56 -1.29
N ILE A 148 -7.03 17.40 -2.28
CA ILE A 148 -5.65 17.69 -2.68
C ILE A 148 -4.91 18.46 -1.59
N GLU A 149 -5.55 19.41 -0.92
CA GLU A 149 -4.93 20.18 0.18
C GLU A 149 -4.48 19.30 1.34
N LYS A 150 -5.15 18.18 1.61
CA LYS A 150 -4.73 17.21 2.64
C LYS A 150 -3.45 16.46 2.29
N ILE A 151 -3.06 16.48 1.02
CA ILE A 151 -1.93 15.71 0.47
C ILE A 151 -0.70 16.60 0.24
N LYS A 152 -0.90 17.91 0.05
CA LYS A 152 0.17 18.90 -0.12
C LYS A 152 0.96 19.08 1.17
#